data_AF-W2GP51-F1
#
_entry.id   AF-W2GP51-F1
#
_cell.length_a   1.000
_cell.length_b   1.000
_cell.length_c   1.000
_cell.angle_alpha   90.00
_cell.angle_beta   90.00
_cell.angle_gamma   90.00
#
_symmetry.space_group_name_H-M   'P 1'
#
loop_
_entity.id
_entity.type
_entity.pdbx_description
1 polymer ?
#
loop_
_entity_poly.entity_id
_entity_poly.type
_entity_poly.pdbx_seq_one_letter_code
_entity_poly.pdbx_strand_id
1 'polypeptide(L)'
;MKAMFMDSFLRLPGVREALSAQRQAVLRRETIPREPEVIVIDGDDDDLWPANVDKVNVSRNPEKIRFPDTGSTDKCKCAFDCFRDDLFECKDLKLAVCKGTGIGVKATATVHAGSIIGNYTGVLTTHDFAADKEQTSDYALELQLRSTRNEKVYINATTCGGMTRMLNHSCDAACHFVEMRNRANVVVMVVTKRTIEEEEEVTVDYVDPWFDCVCGAPNCRS
;
A
#
# COMPACT_ATOMS: atom_id res chain seq x y z
N MET A 1 10.59 -6.08 3.01
CA MET A 1 10.14 -4.87 2.28
C MET A 1 10.36 -3.62 3.12
N LYS A 2 10.31 -2.41 2.54
CA LYS A 2 10.44 -1.14 3.28
C LYS A 2 9.40 -0.10 2.85
N ALA A 3 8.82 0.60 3.81
CA ALA A 3 8.02 1.80 3.55
C ALA A 3 8.94 3.03 3.35
N MET A 4 8.44 4.09 2.72
CA MET A 4 9.11 5.39 2.63
C MET A 4 8.25 6.50 3.22
N PHE A 5 8.85 7.60 3.68
CA PHE A 5 8.07 8.76 4.11
C PHE A 5 7.35 9.45 2.94
N MET A 6 6.19 10.05 3.22
CA MET A 6 5.43 10.85 2.26
C MET A 6 6.29 11.92 1.56
N ASP A 7 7.14 12.65 2.29
CA ASP A 7 8.01 13.68 1.69
C ASP A 7 9.00 13.10 0.67
N SER A 8 9.46 11.88 0.87
CA SER A 8 10.32 11.18 -0.08
C SER A 8 9.52 10.74 -1.31
N PHE A 9 8.30 10.24 -1.11
CA PHE A 9 7.39 9.87 -2.21
C PHE A 9 7.07 11.09 -3.10
N LEU A 10 6.77 12.25 -2.50
CA LEU A 10 6.46 13.48 -3.23
C LEU A 10 7.67 14.07 -3.99
N ARG A 11 8.89 13.61 -3.75
CA ARG A 11 10.09 14.01 -4.51
C ARG A 11 10.36 13.11 -5.71
N LEU A 12 9.63 12.01 -5.87
CA LEU A 12 9.77 11.16 -7.04
C LEU A 12 9.35 11.92 -8.32
N PRO A 13 10.08 11.75 -9.44
CA PRO A 13 9.76 12.45 -10.68
C PRO A 13 8.32 12.21 -11.14
N GLY A 14 7.60 13.28 -11.50
CA GLY A 14 6.25 13.21 -12.05
C GLY A 14 5.13 13.01 -11.01
N VAL A 15 5.45 12.65 -9.76
CA VAL A 15 4.44 12.36 -8.74
C VAL A 15 3.62 13.60 -8.38
N ARG A 16 4.25 14.77 -8.20
CA ARG A 16 3.52 16.00 -7.82
C ARG A 16 2.59 16.48 -8.95
N GLU A 17 3.06 16.38 -10.18
CA GLU A 17 2.32 16.75 -11.38
C GLU A 17 1.10 15.86 -11.56
N ALA A 18 1.28 14.54 -11.45
CA ALA A 18 0.21 13.55 -11.48
C ALA A 18 -0.86 13.83 -10.43
N LEU A 19 -0.44 14.08 -9.18
CA LEU A 19 -1.35 14.39 -8.08
C LEU A 19 -2.13 15.69 -8.29
N SER A 20 -1.45 16.72 -8.80
CA SER A 20 -2.11 17.98 -9.14
C SER A 20 -3.16 17.79 -10.23
N ALA A 21 -2.85 17.00 -11.27
CA ALA A 21 -3.78 16.70 -12.34
C ALA A 21 -5.00 15.90 -11.84
N GLN A 22 -4.79 14.91 -10.97
CA GLN A 22 -5.86 14.12 -10.36
C GLN A 22 -6.78 15.01 -9.49
N ARG A 23 -6.22 15.89 -8.66
CA ARG A 23 -7.02 16.84 -7.85
C ARG A 23 -7.89 17.72 -8.74
N GLN A 24 -7.34 18.27 -9.82
CA GLN A 24 -8.14 19.07 -10.75
C GLN A 24 -9.25 18.25 -11.40
N ALA A 25 -9.01 16.97 -11.70
CA ALA A 25 -10.03 16.08 -12.25
C ALA A 25 -11.15 15.77 -11.24
N VAL A 26 -10.82 15.55 -9.96
CA VAL A 26 -11.80 15.36 -8.87
C VAL A 26 -12.66 16.60 -8.68
N LEU A 27 -12.03 17.77 -8.57
CA LEU A 27 -12.76 19.05 -8.42
C LEU A 27 -13.69 19.33 -9.62
N ARG A 28 -13.31 18.89 -10.83
CA ARG A 28 -14.18 18.96 -12.03
C ARG A 28 -15.32 17.93 -12.02
N ARG A 29 -15.15 16.79 -11.34
CA ARG A 29 -16.19 15.74 -11.21
C ARG A 29 -17.22 16.08 -10.14
N GLU A 30 -16.82 16.72 -9.05
CA GLU A 30 -17.73 17.14 -7.96
C GLU A 30 -18.77 18.20 -8.39
N THR A 31 -18.58 18.86 -9.53
CA THR A 31 -19.56 19.79 -10.10
C THR A 31 -20.71 19.09 -10.86
N ILE A 32 -20.70 17.76 -10.96
CA ILE A 32 -21.74 16.97 -11.62
C ILE A 32 -22.42 16.09 -10.54
N PRO A 33 -23.74 16.23 -10.31
CA PRO A 33 -24.44 15.36 -9.36
C PRO A 33 -24.32 13.90 -9.80
N ARG A 34 -23.76 13.03 -8.95
CA ARG A 34 -23.76 11.58 -9.18
C ARG A 34 -24.99 10.96 -8.54
N GLU A 35 -25.72 10.16 -9.32
CA GLU A 35 -26.54 9.11 -8.73
C GLU A 35 -25.62 8.08 -8.05
N PRO A 36 -26.00 7.54 -6.88
CA PRO A 36 -25.22 6.49 -6.24
C PRO A 36 -25.22 5.25 -7.12
N GLU A 37 -24.08 4.94 -7.74
CA GLU A 37 -23.87 3.66 -8.42
C GLU A 37 -23.90 2.54 -7.37
N VAL A 38 -25.03 1.86 -7.28
CA VAL A 38 -25.14 0.57 -6.59
C VAL A 38 -24.51 -0.47 -7.53
N ILE A 39 -23.19 -0.64 -7.41
CA ILE A 39 -22.49 -1.75 -8.03
C ILE A 39 -22.57 -2.92 -7.05
N VAL A 40 -23.44 -3.88 -7.37
CA VAL A 40 -23.40 -5.20 -6.75
C VAL A 40 -22.19 -5.91 -7.38
N ILE A 41 -21.17 -6.16 -6.57
CA ILE A 41 -20.05 -7.03 -6.96
C ILE A 41 -20.54 -8.44 -6.64
N ASP A 42 -20.97 -9.17 -7.66
CA ASP A 42 -21.15 -10.61 -7.55
C ASP A 42 -19.78 -11.25 -7.28
N GLY A 43 -19.73 -12.09 -6.25
CA GLY A 43 -18.50 -12.59 -5.64
C GLY A 43 -17.66 -13.48 -6.57
N ASP A 44 -16.35 -13.34 -6.42
CA ASP A 44 -15.31 -14.29 -6.90
C ASP A 44 -13.95 -14.06 -6.21
N ASP A 45 -13.73 -12.93 -5.52
CA ASP A 45 -12.46 -12.65 -4.80
C ASP A 45 -12.22 -13.52 -3.55
N ASP A 46 -13.28 -14.09 -2.93
CA ASP A 46 -13.13 -14.89 -1.71
C ASP A 46 -12.40 -16.22 -1.96
N ASP A 47 -12.50 -16.80 -3.17
CA ASP A 47 -11.93 -18.12 -3.48
C ASP A 47 -10.40 -18.10 -3.61
N LEU A 48 -9.81 -16.94 -3.95
CA LEU A 48 -8.36 -16.77 -4.03
C LEU A 48 -7.73 -16.30 -2.72
N TRP A 49 -8.53 -15.93 -1.73
CA TRP A 49 -8.01 -15.52 -0.44
C TRP A 49 -7.51 -16.73 0.37
N PRO A 50 -6.29 -16.69 0.95
CA PRO A 50 -5.77 -17.81 1.73
C PRO A 50 -6.62 -18.09 2.97
N ALA A 51 -7.04 -19.34 3.15
CA ALA A 51 -7.95 -19.76 4.23
C ALA A 51 -7.41 -19.50 5.65
N ASN A 52 -6.09 -19.40 5.83
CA ASN A 52 -5.42 -19.20 7.12
C ASN A 52 -4.95 -17.75 7.37
N VAL A 53 -5.45 -16.79 6.60
CA VAL A 53 -5.10 -15.38 6.74
C VAL A 53 -6.36 -14.58 7.05
N ASP A 54 -6.37 -13.87 8.17
CA ASP A 54 -7.50 -13.02 8.52
C ASP A 54 -7.52 -11.74 7.66
N LYS A 55 -8.63 -11.46 6.98
CA LYS A 55 -8.80 -10.19 6.28
C LYS A 55 -8.99 -9.06 7.30
N VAL A 56 -8.05 -8.11 7.34
CA VAL A 56 -8.11 -6.97 8.26
C VAL A 56 -7.77 -5.67 7.54
N ASN A 57 -8.56 -4.65 7.80
CA ASN A 57 -8.37 -3.33 7.20
C ASN A 57 -7.59 -2.37 8.12
N VAL A 58 -7.37 -2.77 9.39
CA VAL A 58 -6.52 -2.07 10.37
C VAL A 58 -5.48 -3.06 10.90
N SER A 59 -4.23 -2.60 11.04
CA SER A 59 -3.18 -3.43 11.66
C SER A 59 -3.49 -3.75 13.12
N ARG A 60 -3.24 -5.00 13.51
CA ARG A 60 -3.34 -5.46 14.89
C ARG A 60 -2.09 -5.01 15.66
N ASN A 61 -2.26 -4.58 16.90
CA ASN A 61 -1.14 -4.12 17.75
C ASN A 61 -1.13 -4.85 19.11
N PRO A 62 -0.87 -6.16 19.13
CA PRO A 62 -0.87 -6.95 20.37
C PRO A 62 0.24 -6.53 21.34
N GLU A 63 1.38 -6.09 20.82
CA GLU A 63 2.54 -5.62 21.60
C GLU A 63 2.34 -4.22 22.21
N LYS A 64 1.22 -3.54 21.89
CA LYS A 64 0.90 -2.18 22.37
C LYS A 64 2.00 -1.17 22.01
N ILE A 65 2.59 -1.32 20.83
CA ILE A 65 3.60 -0.41 20.28
C ILE A 65 2.99 0.99 20.16
N ARG A 66 3.73 1.99 20.61
CA ARG A 66 3.35 3.40 20.50
C ARG A 66 4.37 4.12 19.64
N PHE A 67 3.89 5.06 18.85
CA PHE A 67 4.73 5.99 18.12
C PHE A 67 4.74 7.35 18.83
N PRO A 68 5.82 8.14 18.68
CA PRO A 68 5.82 9.51 19.18
C PRO A 68 4.60 10.28 18.66
N ASP A 69 4.08 11.22 19.44
CA ASP A 69 3.02 12.13 18.98
C ASP A 69 3.67 13.38 18.38
N THR A 70 3.28 13.78 17.16
CA THR A 70 3.73 15.05 16.56
C THR A 70 3.05 16.28 17.18
N GLY A 71 2.07 16.09 18.05
CA GLY A 71 1.25 17.17 18.59
C GLY A 71 0.15 17.61 17.62
N SER A 72 -0.48 18.74 17.95
CA SER A 72 -1.55 19.30 17.12
C SER A 72 -0.96 19.79 15.80
N THR A 73 -1.36 19.16 14.70
CA THR A 73 -1.08 19.62 13.34
C THR A 73 -2.20 20.56 12.89
N ASP A 74 -1.84 21.64 12.18
CA ASP A 74 -2.83 22.46 11.47
C ASP A 74 -3.57 21.62 10.42
N LYS A 75 -4.78 22.05 10.01
CA LYS A 75 -5.47 21.47 8.85
C LYS A 75 -4.52 21.52 7.64
N CYS A 76 -4.07 20.35 7.19
CA CYS A 76 -3.15 20.19 6.07
C CYS A 76 -3.66 20.91 4.81
N LYS A 77 -2.78 21.70 4.17
CA LYS A 77 -3.02 22.36 2.86
C LYS A 77 -2.52 21.52 1.67
N CYS A 78 -2.29 20.24 1.91
CA CYS A 78 -1.73 19.27 0.99
C CYS A 78 -2.45 19.21 -0.36
N ALA A 79 -1.69 18.85 -1.39
CA ALA A 79 -2.21 18.48 -2.71
C ALA A 79 -2.95 17.13 -2.70
N PHE A 80 -2.64 16.30 -1.71
CA PHE A 80 -3.19 14.99 -1.42
C PHE A 80 -4.36 15.14 -0.45
N ASP A 81 -5.38 14.29 -0.56
CA ASP A 81 -6.51 14.26 0.38
C ASP A 81 -6.05 13.60 1.70
N CYS A 82 -5.20 14.28 2.47
CA CYS A 82 -4.47 13.72 3.62
C CYS A 82 -5.34 13.38 4.83
N PHE A 83 -6.66 13.49 4.73
CA PHE A 83 -7.59 13.23 5.81
C PHE A 83 -8.79 12.42 5.34
N ARG A 84 -8.53 11.37 4.56
CA ARG A 84 -9.48 10.25 4.56
C ARG A 84 -9.14 9.43 5.80
N ASP A 85 -9.83 9.73 6.90
CA ASP A 85 -9.84 8.93 8.13
C ASP A 85 -10.38 7.50 7.87
N ASP A 86 -10.88 7.25 6.66
CA ASP A 86 -11.46 6.00 6.23
C ASP A 86 -10.46 5.11 5.48
N LEU A 87 -10.28 3.94 6.07
CA LEU A 87 -10.00 2.65 5.46
C LEU A 87 -10.38 2.60 3.97
N PHE A 88 -9.40 2.83 3.09
CA PHE A 88 -9.62 2.76 1.66
C PHE A 88 -9.11 1.43 1.13
N GLU A 89 -9.94 0.72 0.39
CA GLU A 89 -9.56 -0.34 -0.53
C GLU A 89 -10.13 0.08 -1.88
N CYS A 90 -9.28 0.19 -2.90
CA CYS A 90 -9.71 0.59 -4.22
C CYS A 90 -10.65 -0.47 -4.81
N LYS A 91 -11.87 -0.06 -5.17
CA LYS A 91 -12.87 -0.95 -5.78
C LYS A 91 -12.49 -1.41 -7.19
N ASP A 92 -11.55 -0.70 -7.81
CA ASP A 92 -11.08 -0.97 -9.16
C ASP A 92 -9.96 -2.02 -9.18
N LEU A 93 -9.90 -2.91 -8.18
CA LEU A 93 -8.89 -3.95 -8.00
C LEU A 93 -9.55 -5.29 -7.65
N LYS A 94 -8.94 -6.40 -8.08
CA LYS A 94 -9.34 -7.78 -7.77
C LYS A 94 -8.14 -8.70 -7.56
N LEU A 95 -8.32 -9.81 -6.86
CA LEU A 95 -7.33 -10.88 -6.84
C LEU A 95 -7.29 -11.62 -8.19
N ALA A 96 -6.11 -12.05 -8.59
CA ALA A 96 -5.94 -12.81 -9.83
C ALA A 96 -4.73 -13.74 -9.77
N VAL A 97 -4.78 -14.84 -10.51
CA VAL A 97 -3.57 -15.63 -10.78
C VAL A 97 -2.72 -14.90 -11.82
N CYS A 98 -1.51 -14.53 -11.43
CA CYS A 98 -0.54 -13.79 -12.22
C CYS A 98 0.56 -14.73 -12.71
N LYS A 99 0.99 -14.53 -13.95
CA LYS A 99 1.87 -15.46 -14.65
C LYS A 99 3.27 -15.43 -14.04
N GLY A 100 3.68 -16.55 -13.44
CA GLY A 100 5.03 -16.72 -12.89
C GLY A 100 5.21 -16.19 -11.46
N THR A 101 4.21 -15.50 -10.90
CA THR A 101 4.25 -14.91 -9.56
C THR A 101 3.19 -15.46 -8.61
N GLY A 102 2.28 -16.31 -9.10
CA GLY A 102 1.25 -16.94 -8.27
C GLY A 102 0.03 -16.03 -8.13
N ILE A 103 -0.53 -15.91 -6.92
CA ILE A 103 -1.68 -15.01 -6.69
C ILE A 103 -1.16 -13.57 -6.57
N GLY A 104 -1.80 -12.65 -7.27
CA GLY A 104 -1.50 -11.23 -7.30
C GLY A 104 -2.77 -10.39 -7.29
N VAL A 105 -2.62 -9.11 -7.62
CA VAL A 105 -3.74 -8.16 -7.75
C VAL A 105 -3.72 -7.57 -9.14
N LYS A 106 -4.90 -7.41 -9.75
CA LYS A 106 -5.06 -6.72 -11.04
C LYS A 106 -6.03 -5.56 -10.94
N ALA A 107 -5.81 -4.56 -11.77
CA ALA A 107 -6.78 -3.49 -11.98
C ALA A 107 -7.99 -3.99 -12.78
N THR A 108 -9.20 -3.63 -12.35
CA THR A 108 -10.46 -3.83 -13.09
C THR A 108 -10.91 -2.57 -13.84
N ALA A 109 -10.23 -1.44 -13.59
CA ALA A 109 -10.33 -0.20 -14.36
C ALA A 109 -9.03 0.59 -14.25
N THR A 110 -8.81 1.59 -15.11
CA THR A 110 -7.63 2.46 -15.04
C THR A 110 -7.52 3.15 -13.66
N VAL A 111 -6.40 2.92 -12.95
CA VAL A 111 -6.06 3.58 -11.69
C VAL A 111 -5.00 4.65 -11.94
N HIS A 112 -5.36 5.91 -11.73
CA HIS A 112 -4.46 7.03 -12.02
C HIS A 112 -3.27 7.13 -11.07
N ALA A 113 -2.15 7.64 -11.60
CA ALA A 113 -0.97 8.02 -10.82
C ALA A 113 -1.34 8.92 -9.62
N GLY A 114 -0.78 8.63 -8.46
CA GLY A 114 -1.03 9.35 -7.22
C GLY A 114 -2.21 8.83 -6.38
N SER A 115 -2.94 7.85 -6.89
CA SER A 115 -4.05 7.24 -6.15
C SER A 115 -3.53 6.39 -4.99
N ILE A 116 -4.15 6.54 -3.82
CA ILE A 116 -4.05 5.55 -2.75
C ILE A 116 -4.89 4.35 -3.20
N ILE A 117 -4.31 3.15 -3.22
CA ILE A 117 -5.05 1.93 -3.59
C ILE A 117 -5.45 1.06 -2.40
N GLY A 118 -4.75 1.23 -1.27
CA GLY A 118 -5.17 0.72 0.01
C GLY A 118 -4.11 0.80 1.09
N ASN A 119 -4.41 0.30 2.27
CA ASN A 119 -3.46 0.23 3.39
C ASN A 119 -2.75 -1.11 3.44
N TYR A 120 -1.43 -1.10 3.63
CA TYR A 120 -0.68 -2.31 3.96
C TYR A 120 -0.85 -2.63 5.46
N THR A 121 -1.61 -3.67 5.75
CA THR A 121 -2.00 -4.04 7.11
C THR A 121 -1.49 -5.41 7.50
N GLY A 122 -1.33 -5.62 8.81
CA GLY A 122 -0.88 -6.89 9.38
C GLY A 122 -0.76 -6.78 10.90
N VAL A 123 0.16 -7.54 11.49
CA VAL A 123 0.50 -7.42 12.91
C VAL A 123 1.67 -6.45 13.07
N LEU A 124 1.49 -5.40 13.87
CA LEU A 124 2.58 -4.54 14.32
C LEU A 124 3.44 -5.30 15.34
N THR A 125 4.75 -5.34 15.09
CA THR A 125 5.73 -6.05 15.93
C THR A 125 7.09 -5.33 15.94
N THR A 126 7.86 -5.51 17.01
CA THR A 126 9.26 -5.07 17.09
C THR A 126 10.28 -6.15 16.71
N HIS A 127 9.84 -7.34 16.26
CA HIS A 127 10.75 -8.38 15.78
C HIS A 127 11.56 -7.88 14.57
N ASP A 128 12.90 -7.93 14.66
CA ASP A 128 13.79 -7.41 13.62
C ASP A 128 14.04 -8.47 12.53
N PHE A 129 13.10 -8.60 11.60
CA PHE A 129 13.19 -9.55 10.49
C PHE A 129 14.47 -9.40 9.65
N ALA A 130 15.02 -8.18 9.55
CA ALA A 130 16.26 -7.92 8.81
C ALA A 130 17.51 -8.45 9.53
N ALA A 131 17.41 -8.78 10.82
CA ALA A 131 18.50 -9.35 11.60
C ALA A 131 18.43 -10.89 11.67
N ASP A 132 17.36 -11.51 11.18
CA ASP A 132 17.24 -12.96 11.14
C ASP A 132 18.27 -13.56 10.18
N LYS A 133 18.82 -14.73 10.56
CA LYS A 133 19.79 -15.46 9.71
C LYS A 133 19.12 -16.09 8.48
N GLU A 134 17.82 -16.35 8.59
CA GLU A 134 16.98 -16.95 7.55
C GLU A 134 15.71 -16.10 7.41
N GLN A 135 15.07 -16.12 6.24
CA GLN A 135 13.83 -15.38 6.02
C GLN A 135 12.69 -16.00 6.85
N THR A 136 12.24 -15.31 7.89
CA THR A 136 11.14 -15.79 8.76
C THR A 136 9.77 -15.23 8.37
N SER A 137 9.70 -14.20 7.52
CA SER A 137 8.46 -13.68 6.96
C SER A 137 8.66 -13.01 5.60
N ASP A 138 7.95 -13.51 4.59
CA ASP A 138 7.86 -12.90 3.26
C ASP A 138 7.01 -11.61 3.25
N TYR A 139 6.27 -11.36 4.33
CA TYR A 139 5.28 -10.29 4.43
C TYR A 139 5.68 -9.19 5.42
N ALA A 140 6.95 -9.15 5.82
CA ALA A 140 7.47 -8.15 6.73
C ALA A 140 7.81 -6.84 5.98
N LEU A 141 7.15 -5.77 6.41
CA LEU A 141 7.37 -4.40 5.95
C LEU A 141 7.96 -3.56 7.08
N GLU A 142 9.21 -3.12 6.92
CA GLU A 142 9.87 -2.21 7.86
C GLU A 142 9.27 -0.79 7.76
N LEU A 143 8.92 -0.22 8.91
CA LEU A 143 8.54 1.19 9.03
C LEU A 143 9.79 2.07 9.15
N GLN A 144 9.69 3.31 8.66
CA GLN A 144 10.74 4.29 8.83
C GLN A 144 10.74 4.86 10.26
N LEU A 145 9.54 5.03 10.85
CA LEU A 145 9.42 5.53 12.22
C LEU A 145 9.66 4.43 13.27
N ARG A 146 10.46 4.77 14.27
CA ARG A 146 10.70 3.93 15.46
C ARG A 146 9.62 4.09 16.52
N SER A 147 9.48 3.10 17.39
CA SER A 147 8.59 3.17 18.55
C SER A 147 9.03 4.29 19.51
N THR A 148 8.17 4.67 20.47
CA THR A 148 8.55 5.57 21.58
C THR A 148 9.70 5.03 22.43
N ARG A 149 10.02 3.74 22.33
CA ARG A 149 11.16 3.08 22.99
C ARG A 149 12.38 2.97 22.07
N ASN A 150 12.35 3.63 20.91
CA ASN A 150 13.41 3.61 19.90
C ASN A 150 13.64 2.24 19.23
N GLU A 151 12.65 1.35 19.26
CA GLU A 151 12.70 0.04 18.60
C GLU A 151 12.35 0.19 17.11
N LYS A 152 12.93 -0.66 16.26
CA LYS A 152 12.43 -0.81 14.89
C LYS A 152 11.03 -1.43 14.96
N VAL A 153 10.16 -1.02 14.04
CA VAL A 153 8.79 -1.52 13.97
C VAL A 153 8.52 -2.05 12.58
N TYR A 154 7.83 -3.18 12.51
CA TYR A 154 7.43 -3.84 11.29
C TYR A 154 5.92 -4.05 11.28
N ILE A 155 5.34 -4.06 10.08
CA ILE A 155 4.04 -4.67 9.81
C ILE A 155 4.31 -6.05 9.23
N ASN A 156 3.91 -7.10 9.94
CA ASN A 156 4.01 -8.48 9.46
C ASN A 156 2.64 -8.98 8.99
N ALA A 157 2.45 -9.12 7.67
CA ALA A 157 1.16 -9.53 7.10
C ALA A 157 1.02 -11.04 6.87
N THR A 158 1.82 -11.89 7.54
CA THR A 158 1.78 -13.35 7.38
C THR A 158 0.42 -13.96 7.77
N THR A 159 -0.18 -13.52 8.88
CA THR A 159 -1.41 -14.12 9.44
C THR A 159 -2.65 -13.25 9.28
N CYS A 160 -2.49 -11.98 8.95
CA CYS A 160 -3.59 -11.09 8.63
C CYS A 160 -3.16 -9.96 7.69
N GLY A 161 -4.10 -9.39 6.95
CA GLY A 161 -3.88 -8.19 6.13
C GLY A 161 -5.08 -7.89 5.21
N GLY A 162 -4.97 -6.84 4.40
CA GLY A 162 -5.89 -6.55 3.29
C GLY A 162 -5.35 -7.04 1.95
N MET A 163 -6.05 -6.78 0.83
CA MET A 163 -5.62 -7.20 -0.51
C MET A 163 -4.21 -6.74 -0.89
N THR A 164 -3.74 -5.61 -0.35
CA THR A 164 -2.39 -5.10 -0.63
C THR A 164 -1.27 -6.05 -0.19
N ARG A 165 -1.53 -7.03 0.67
CA ARG A 165 -0.56 -8.08 1.02
C ARG A 165 -0.26 -9.03 -0.14
N MET A 166 -1.16 -9.08 -1.13
CA MET A 166 -1.05 -9.92 -2.33
C MET A 166 -0.35 -9.21 -3.49
N LEU A 167 0.12 -7.97 -3.31
CA LEU A 167 0.81 -7.25 -4.37
C LEU A 167 2.18 -7.86 -4.61
N ASN A 168 2.41 -8.35 -5.82
CA ASN A 168 3.69 -8.94 -6.21
C ASN A 168 4.77 -7.88 -6.45
N HIS A 169 6.01 -8.36 -6.49
CA HIS A 169 7.16 -7.52 -6.79
C HIS A 169 7.35 -7.26 -8.28
N SER A 170 7.68 -6.02 -8.63
CA SER A 170 8.35 -5.68 -9.88
C SER A 170 9.48 -4.67 -9.65
N CYS A 171 10.58 -4.81 -10.38
CA CYS A 171 11.67 -3.81 -10.40
C CYS A 171 11.26 -2.50 -11.10
N ASP A 172 10.18 -2.53 -11.90
CA ASP A 172 9.48 -1.36 -12.45
C ASP A 172 8.03 -1.30 -11.95
N ALA A 173 7.88 -1.47 -10.64
CA ALA A 173 6.57 -1.49 -9.99
C ALA A 173 5.77 -0.19 -10.19
N ALA A 174 4.45 -0.28 -10.24
CA ALA A 174 3.58 0.88 -10.35
C ALA A 174 3.35 1.61 -9.02
N CYS A 175 3.59 0.93 -7.89
CA CYS A 175 3.23 1.41 -6.56
C CYS A 175 4.41 1.48 -5.58
N HIS A 176 4.24 2.28 -4.53
CA HIS A 176 5.14 2.36 -3.39
C HIS A 176 4.38 2.23 -2.06
N PHE A 177 5.06 1.66 -1.06
CA PHE A 177 4.64 1.72 0.35
C PHE A 177 5.02 3.08 0.94
N VAL A 178 4.02 3.87 1.32
CA VAL A 178 4.18 5.23 1.84
C VAL A 178 3.68 5.28 3.29
N GLU A 179 4.59 5.51 4.21
CA GLU A 179 4.28 5.74 5.62
C GLU A 179 3.61 7.12 5.78
N MET A 180 2.43 7.11 6.38
CA MET A 180 1.67 8.31 6.73
C MET A 180 1.43 8.33 8.24
N ARG A 181 1.62 9.53 8.80
CA ARG A 181 1.49 9.77 10.23
C ARG A 181 0.41 10.81 10.48
N ASN A 182 -0.51 10.46 11.37
CA ASN A 182 -1.48 11.38 11.95
C ASN A 182 -1.31 11.34 13.48
N ARG A 183 -0.61 12.34 14.03
CA ARG A 183 -0.23 12.38 15.45
C ARG A 183 0.60 11.15 15.86
N ALA A 184 0.06 10.33 16.75
CA ALA A 184 0.64 9.06 17.19
C ALA A 184 0.20 7.85 16.36
N ASN A 185 -0.72 8.04 15.41
CA ASN A 185 -1.17 6.98 14.50
C ASN A 185 -0.25 6.93 13.29
N VAL A 186 0.22 5.74 12.95
CA VAL A 186 1.02 5.47 11.77
C VAL A 186 0.32 4.40 10.95
N VAL A 187 0.15 4.67 9.67
CA VAL A 187 -0.38 3.74 8.68
C VAL A 187 0.59 3.68 7.50
N VAL A 188 0.61 2.56 6.79
CA VAL A 188 1.30 2.50 5.50
C VAL A 188 0.27 2.37 4.40
N MET A 189 0.27 3.34 3.50
CA MET A 189 -0.55 3.34 2.30
C MET A 189 0.23 2.76 1.14
N VAL A 190 -0.46 2.13 0.20
CA VAL A 190 0.08 1.79 -1.11
C VAL A 190 -0.39 2.86 -2.08
N VAL A 191 0.55 3.58 -2.69
CA VAL A 191 0.27 4.73 -3.55
C VAL A 191 0.86 4.49 -4.93
N THR A 192 0.09 4.74 -5.98
CA THR A 192 0.54 4.62 -7.37
C THR A 192 1.49 5.78 -7.71
N LYS A 193 2.64 5.50 -8.33
CA LYS A 193 3.55 6.54 -8.89
C LYS A 193 3.33 6.79 -10.38
N ARG A 194 2.66 5.88 -11.07
CA ARG A 194 2.22 6.01 -12.47
C ARG A 194 0.80 5.47 -12.61
N THR A 195 0.16 5.75 -13.74
CA THR A 195 -1.12 5.15 -14.08
C THR A 195 -0.95 3.65 -14.28
N ILE A 196 -1.91 2.89 -13.77
CA ILE A 196 -2.08 1.45 -13.96
C ILE A 196 -3.27 1.30 -14.88
N GLU A 197 -3.10 0.61 -15.99
CA GLU A 197 -4.20 0.38 -16.94
C GLU A 197 -5.07 -0.80 -16.51
N GLU A 198 -6.30 -0.86 -17.04
CA GLU A 198 -7.20 -2.00 -16.83
C GLU A 198 -6.50 -3.32 -17.19
N GLU A 199 -6.74 -4.37 -16.39
CA GLU A 199 -6.15 -5.71 -16.48
C GLU A 199 -4.63 -5.82 -16.22
N GLU A 200 -3.95 -4.70 -15.97
CA GLU A 200 -2.54 -4.66 -15.55
C GLU A 200 -2.38 -5.24 -14.12
N GLU A 201 -1.31 -6.01 -13.90
CA GLU A 201 -0.94 -6.46 -12.56
C GLU A 201 -0.42 -5.28 -11.72
N VAL A 202 -1.01 -5.11 -10.55
CA VAL A 202 -0.58 -4.10 -9.59
C VAL A 202 0.62 -4.63 -8.81
N THR A 203 1.74 -3.95 -8.94
CA THR A 203 3.01 -4.37 -8.35
C THR A 203 3.63 -3.29 -7.47
N VAL A 204 4.42 -3.72 -6.50
CA VAL A 204 5.19 -2.87 -5.58
C VAL A 204 6.67 -3.22 -5.65
N ASP A 205 7.53 -2.25 -5.35
CA ASP A 205 8.96 -2.52 -5.24
C ASP A 205 9.28 -3.02 -3.81
N TYR A 206 9.78 -4.25 -3.68
CA TYR A 206 10.22 -4.81 -2.39
C TYR A 206 11.57 -4.25 -1.91
N VAL A 207 12.20 -3.42 -2.75
CA VAL A 207 13.52 -2.78 -2.60
C VAL A 207 14.65 -3.80 -2.67
N ASP A 208 14.72 -4.70 -1.69
CA ASP A 208 15.72 -5.77 -1.61
C ASP A 208 15.00 -7.12 -1.45
N PRO A 209 14.50 -7.74 -2.54
CA PRO A 209 13.84 -9.04 -2.46
C PRO A 209 14.83 -10.15 -2.10
N TRP A 210 14.39 -11.12 -1.29
CA TRP A 210 15.19 -12.28 -0.86
C TRP A 210 15.15 -13.46 -1.85
N PHE A 211 14.70 -13.21 -3.07
CA PHE A 211 14.50 -14.20 -4.14
C PHE A 211 14.98 -13.65 -5.49
N ASP A 212 15.26 -14.54 -6.43
CA ASP A 212 15.59 -14.16 -7.81
C ASP A 212 14.34 -13.64 -8.53
N CYS A 213 14.36 -12.37 -8.91
CA CYS A 213 13.22 -11.68 -9.50
C CYS A 213 12.95 -12.14 -10.94
N VAL A 214 11.70 -12.46 -11.22
CA VAL A 214 11.20 -12.87 -12.55
C VAL A 214 10.22 -11.86 -13.16
N CYS A 215 10.25 -10.60 -12.72
CA CYS A 215 9.25 -9.59 -13.10
C CYS A 215 9.29 -9.20 -14.60
N GLY A 216 10.36 -9.54 -15.31
CA GLY A 216 10.51 -9.26 -16.75
C GLY A 216 10.75 -7.79 -17.11
N ALA A 217 10.90 -6.90 -16.13
CA ALA A 217 11.18 -5.49 -16.37
C ALA A 217 12.57 -5.31 -17.03
N PRO A 218 12.76 -4.37 -17.97
CA PRO A 218 14.06 -4.13 -18.62
C PRO A 218 15.19 -3.76 -17.65
N ASN A 219 14.82 -3.21 -16.49
CA ASN A 219 15.69 -2.82 -15.39
C ASN A 219 15.61 -3.80 -14.19
N CYS A 220 15.31 -5.08 -14.44
CA CYS A 220 15.31 -6.11 -13.40
C CYS A 220 16.64 -6.12 -12.63
N ARG A 221 16.58 -6.30 -11.30
CA ARG A 221 17.74 -6.26 -10.40
C ARG A 221 18.31 -7.64 -10.06
N SER A 222 17.81 -8.69 -10.70
CA SER A 222 18.30 -10.07 -10.59
C SER A 222 19.05 -10.48 -11.84
#